data_AF-A0A929SGG5-F1
#
_entry.id   AF-A0A929SGG5-F1
#
_cell.length_a   1.000
_cell.length_b   1.000
_cell.length_c   1.000
_cell.angle_alpha   90.00
_cell.angle_beta   90.00
_cell.angle_gamma   90.00
#
_symmetry.space_group_name_H-M   'P 1'
#
loop_
_entity.id
_entity.type
_entity.pdbx_description
1 polymer ?
#
loop_
_entity_poly.entity_id
_entity_poly.type
_entity_poly.pdbx_seq_one_letter_code
_entity_poly.pdbx_strand_id
1 'polypeptide(L)' 'MKVTKEQIYDALRAVVDPEVGFDVVSLGLIYDVAVDEANNAKVTMTLSTQSCPLHEMMV' A
#
# COMPACT_ATOMS: atom_id res chain seq x y z
N MET A 1 -5.59 20.04 8.33
CA MET A 1 -4.98 19.60 7.06
C MET A 1 -5.35 18.14 6.89
N LYS A 2 -6.35 17.83 6.03
CA LYS A 2 -6.79 16.45 5.80
C LYS A 2 -5.86 15.79 4.77
N VAL A 3 -5.40 14.58 5.05
CA VAL A 3 -4.59 13.79 4.10
C VAL A 3 -5.46 13.46 2.87
N THR A 4 -4.98 13.76 1.67
CA THR A 4 -5.72 13.44 0.45
C THR A 4 -5.30 12.09 -0.11
N LYS A 5 -6.18 11.46 -0.90
CA LYS A 5 -5.88 10.18 -1.57
C LYS A 5 -4.63 10.30 -2.44
N GLU A 6 -4.46 11.42 -3.15
CA GLU A 6 -3.29 11.67 -4.00
C GLU A 6 -1.97 11.63 -3.23
N GLN A 7 -1.93 12.22 -2.02
CA GLN A 7 -0.73 12.16 -1.17
C GLN A 7 -0.40 10.73 -0.73
N ILE A 8 -1.42 9.91 -0.48
CA ILE A 8 -1.24 8.49 -0.12
C ILE A 8 -0.73 7.71 -1.33
N TYR A 9 -1.31 7.92 -2.51
CA TYR A 9 -0.83 7.27 -3.74
C TYR A 9 0.60 7.67 -4.09
N ASP A 10 0.99 8.93 -3.88
CA ASP A 10 2.36 9.40 -4.07
C ASP A 10 3.33 8.71 -3.11
N ALA A 11 2.96 8.60 -1.82
CA ALA A 11 3.75 7.86 -0.84
C ALA A 11 3.87 6.36 -1.20
N LEU A 12 2.79 5.73 -1.68
CA LEU A 12 2.78 4.33 -2.08
C LEU A 12 3.61 4.07 -3.35
N ARG A 13 3.80 5.06 -4.23
CA ARG A 13 4.70 4.93 -5.40
C ARG A 13 6.17 4.76 -5.02
N ALA A 14 6.58 5.21 -3.83
CA ALA A 14 7.92 4.97 -3.32
C ALA A 14 8.12 3.52 -2.84
N VAL A 15 7.04 2.76 -2.68
CA VAL A 15 7.08 1.35 -2.26
C VAL A 15 7.18 0.46 -3.50
N VAL A 16 8.34 -0.14 -3.67
CA VAL A 16 8.68 -1.02 -4.81
C VAL A 16 8.58 -2.47 -4.37
N ASP A 17 7.93 -3.30 -5.18
CA ASP A 17 7.87 -4.74 -4.99
C ASP A 17 9.28 -5.33 -5.22
N PRO A 18 9.90 -6.00 -4.22
CA PRO A 18 11.27 -6.50 -4.33
C PRO A 18 11.42 -7.67 -5.31
N GLU A 19 10.33 -8.32 -5.71
CA GLU A 19 10.35 -9.42 -6.67
C GLU A 19 10.24 -8.91 -8.12
N VAL A 20 9.34 -7.95 -8.36
CA VAL A 20 9.06 -7.44 -9.72
C VAL A 20 9.90 -6.19 -10.04
N GLY A 21 10.37 -5.46 -9.04
CA GLY A 21 11.17 -4.24 -9.21
C GLY A 21 10.37 -3.02 -9.69
N PHE A 22 9.04 -3.07 -9.60
CA PHE A 22 8.12 -1.99 -9.96
C PHE A 22 7.30 -1.54 -8.74
N ASP A 23 6.76 -0.32 -8.80
CA ASP A 23 5.97 0.21 -7.69
C ASP A 23 4.58 -0.44 -7.58
N VAL A 24 4.11 -0.60 -6.34
CA VAL A 24 2.85 -1.29 -6.04
C VAL A 24 1.62 -0.58 -6.64
N VAL A 25 1.73 0.71 -6.94
CA VAL A 25 0.67 1.51 -7.56
C VAL A 25 0.58 1.23 -9.06
N SER A 26 1.71 1.23 -9.77
CA SER A 26 1.80 0.95 -11.21
C SER A 26 1.50 -0.51 -11.53
N LEU A 27 1.83 -1.43 -10.62
CA LEU A 27 1.45 -2.84 -10.73
C LEU A 27 -0.06 -3.07 -10.51
N GLY A 28 -0.81 -2.06 -10.06
CA GLY A 28 -2.25 -2.17 -9.81
C GLY A 28 -2.58 -3.05 -8.61
N LEU A 29 -1.67 -3.18 -7.65
CA LEU A 29 -1.86 -4.00 -6.44
C LEU A 29 -2.74 -3.29 -5.39
N ILE A 30 -2.95 -1.98 -5.54
CA ILE A 30 -3.81 -1.17 -4.67
C ILE A 30 -5.25 -1.21 -5.19
N TYR A 31 -6.16 -1.78 -4.41
CA TYR A 31 -7.59 -1.84 -4.74
C TYR A 31 -8.35 -0.61 -4.28
N ASP A 32 -8.12 -0.15 -3.05
CA ASP A 32 -8.84 0.99 -2.48
C ASP A 32 -7.98 1.75 -1.47
N VAL A 33 -8.20 3.07 -1.42
CA VAL A 33 -7.65 3.97 -0.41
C VAL A 33 -8.79 4.79 0.18
N ALA A 34 -9.04 4.61 1.47
CA ALA A 34 -10.00 5.38 2.24
C ALA A 34 -9.29 6.22 3.30
N VAL A 35 -9.75 7.44 3.51
CA VAL A 35 -9.23 8.32 4.57
C VAL A 35 -10.38 8.71 5.48
N ASP A 36 -10.23 8.41 6.76
CA ASP A 36 -11.22 8.74 7.78
C ASP A 36 -11.11 10.20 8.23
N GLU A 37 -12.15 10.70 8.89
CA GLU A 37 -12.19 12.05 9.46
C GLU A 37 -11.09 12.31 10.50
N ALA A 38 -10.61 11.26 11.16
CA ALA A 38 -9.47 11.30 12.07
C ALA A 38 -8.09 11.28 11.38
N ASN A 39 -8.02 11.40 10.04
CA ASN A 39 -6.80 11.29 9.21
C ASN A 39 -6.15 9.90 9.20
N ASN A 40 -6.91 8.84 9.49
CA ASN A 40 -6.44 7.48 9.34
C ASN A 40 -6.60 7.04 7.88
N ALA A 41 -5.49 6.65 7.25
CA ALA A 41 -5.49 6.09 5.90
C ALA A 41 -5.63 4.57 5.97
N LYS A 42 -6.68 4.02 5.36
CA LYS A 42 -6.88 2.59 5.16
C LYS A 42 -6.63 2.26 3.69
N VAL A 43 -5.63 1.41 3.45
CA VAL A 43 -5.25 0.97 2.11
C VAL A 43 -5.56 -0.53 1.99
N THR A 44 -6.37 -0.87 0.99
CA THR A 44 -6.68 -2.27 0.64
C THR A 44 -5.81 -2.65 -0.54
N MET A 45 -4.93 -3.64 -0.35
CA MET A 45 -3.99 -4.08 -1.39
C MET A 45 -3.87 -5.61 -1.42
N THR A 46 -3.40 -6.15 -2.54
CA THR A 46 -2.97 -7.55 -2.67
C THR A 46 -1.46 -7.64 -2.55
N LEU A 47 -0.97 -8.63 -1.82
CA LEU A 47 0.45 -9.00 -1.80
C LEU A 47 0.72 -10.03 -2.91
N SER A 48 1.74 -9.77 -3.73
CA SER A 48 2.19 -10.64 -4.82
C SER A 48 2.76 -11.99 -4.35
N THR A 49 2.97 -12.16 -3.04
CA THR A 49 3.60 -13.36 -2.48
C THR A 49 2.57 -14.39 -2.01
N GLN A 50 2.26 -15.36 -2.88
CA GLN A 50 1.82 -16.68 -2.41
C GLN A 50 2.98 -17.29 -1.60
N SER A 51 2.88 -17.24 -0.27
CA SER A 51 3.87 -17.75 0.70
C SER A 51 5.14 -16.92 0.83
N CYS A 52 5.13 -15.93 1.73
CA CYS A 52 6.35 -15.52 2.43
C CYS A 52 6.07 -15.47 3.94
N PRO A 53 6.90 -16.10 4.80
CA PRO A 53 6.67 -16.25 6.24
C PRO A 53 6.92 -14.93 7.00
N LEU A 54 6.57 -13.78 6.44
CA LEU A 54 6.70 -12.48 7.13
C LEU A 54 5.42 -12.06 7.86
N HIS A 55 4.36 -12.87 7.80
CA HIS A 55 3.13 -12.66 8.59
C HIS A 55 3.37 -12.77 10.11
N GLU A 56 4.52 -13.30 10.53
CA GLU A 56 4.91 -13.47 11.94
C GLU A 56 5.78 -12.31 12.50
N MET A 57 6.14 -11.31 11.69
CA MET A 57 7.00 -10.20 12.15
C MET A 57 6.24 -8.94 12.60
N MET A 58 4.92 -9.03 12.73
CA MET A 58 4.09 -8.07 13.45
C MET A 58 3.53 -8.74 14.71
N VAL A 59 4.40 -8.97 15.69
CA VAL A 59 4.03 -9.09 17.10
C VAL A 59 4.73 -7.99 17.89
#